data_AF-B2IUI0-F1
#
_entry.id   AF-B2IUI0-F1
#
_cell.length_a   1.000
_cell.length_b   1.000
_cell.length_c   1.000
_cell.angle_alpha   90.00
_cell.angle_beta   90.00
_cell.angle_gamma   90.00
#
_symmetry.space_group_name_H-M   'P 1'
#
loop_
_entity.id
_entity.type
_entity.pdbx_description
1 polymer ?
#
loop_
_entity_poly.entity_id
_entity_poly.type
_entity_poly.pdbx_seq_one_letter_code
_entity_poly.pdbx_strand_id
1 'polypeptide(L)'
;MGSEARQVTLFQAFYGIYQMNKASVKMYHIIEGKYQLLPANEWKDYPITPLGVELGLWQGIYQNAELLWLRWWYLQGNLLLSGEERAEQES
;
A
#
# COMPACT_ATOMS: atom_id res chain seq x y z
N MET A 1 -24.55 12.66 34.15
CA MET A 1 -24.46 12.92 32.70
C MET A 1 -23.45 11.95 32.13
N GLY A 2 -23.91 10.87 31.51
CA GLY A 2 -23.04 9.86 30.91
C GLY A 2 -22.55 10.33 29.55
N SER A 3 -21.25 10.35 29.34
CA SER A 3 -20.64 10.57 28.04
C SER A 3 -20.87 9.32 27.18
N GLU A 4 -21.69 9.43 26.13
CA GLU A 4 -21.74 8.40 25.09
C GLU A 4 -20.39 8.36 24.35
N ALA A 5 -19.77 7.18 24.34
CA ALA A 5 -18.60 6.93 23.51
C ALA A 5 -19.03 7.02 22.04
N ARG A 6 -18.47 7.97 21.29
CA ARG A 6 -18.63 8.01 19.83
C ARG A 6 -17.88 6.83 19.25
N GLN A 7 -18.61 5.83 18.78
CA GLN A 7 -18.02 4.76 17.99
C GLN A 7 -17.65 5.32 16.62
N VAL A 8 -16.37 5.63 16.42
CA VAL A 8 -15.83 6.02 15.12
C VAL A 8 -15.58 4.74 14.34
N THR A 9 -16.43 4.45 13.36
CA THR A 9 -16.17 3.37 12.40
C THR A 9 -15.17 3.87 11.37
N LEU A 10 -13.93 3.41 11.46
CA LEU A 10 -12.92 3.61 10.42
C LEU A 10 -13.23 2.68 9.25
N PHE A 11 -13.68 3.22 8.12
CA PHE A 11 -13.72 2.47 6.87
C PHE A 11 -12.34 2.57 6.22
N GLN A 12 -11.61 1.46 6.15
CA GLN A 12 -10.39 1.44 5.33
C GLN A 12 -10.83 1.45 3.87
N ALA A 13 -10.56 2.55 3.16
CA ALA A 13 -10.89 2.65 1.74
C ALA A 13 -10.24 1.52 0.94
N PHE A 14 -8.98 1.21 1.26
CA PHE A 14 -8.19 0.15 0.65
C PHE A 14 -7.62 -0.77 1.72
N TYR A 15 -7.63 -2.07 1.47
CA TYR A 15 -7.09 -3.09 2.36
C TYR A 15 -6.30 -4.13 1.55
N GLY A 16 -5.06 -4.40 1.96
CA GLY A 16 -4.15 -5.33 1.28
C GLY A 16 -3.73 -6.48 2.19
N ILE A 17 -3.72 -7.70 1.64
CA ILE A 17 -3.16 -8.90 2.28
C ILE A 17 -1.90 -9.29 1.52
N TYR A 18 -0.76 -9.30 2.20
CA TYR A 18 0.51 -9.77 1.64
C TYR A 18 0.87 -11.16 2.13
N GLN A 19 1.12 -12.07 1.19
CA GLN A 19 1.60 -13.42 1.43
C GLN A 19 3.04 -13.53 0.94
N MET A 20 3.98 -13.35 1.87
CA MET A 20 5.42 -13.34 1.59
C MET A 20 5.92 -14.64 0.96
N ASN A 21 5.50 -15.78 1.48
CA ASN A 21 5.87 -17.11 0.96
C ASN A 21 5.42 -17.37 -0.49
N LYS A 22 4.42 -16.63 -0.97
CA LYS A 22 3.88 -16.75 -2.34
C LYS A 22 4.25 -15.56 -3.21
N ALA A 23 4.97 -14.57 -2.68
CA ALA A 23 5.22 -13.30 -3.36
C ALA A 23 3.93 -12.70 -3.97
N SER A 24 2.83 -12.76 -3.22
CA SER A 24 1.51 -12.36 -3.73
C SER A 24 0.82 -11.38 -2.79
N VAL A 25 0.10 -10.45 -3.39
CA VAL A 25 -0.73 -9.47 -2.71
C VAL A 25 -2.17 -9.70 -3.15
N LYS A 26 -3.13 -9.44 -2.26
CA LYS A 26 -4.53 -9.28 -2.63
C LYS A 26 -4.98 -7.94 -2.08
N MET A 27 -5.36 -7.03 -2.96
CA MET A 27 -5.90 -5.75 -2.55
C MET A 27 -7.41 -5.72 -2.73
N TYR A 28 -8.08 -5.02 -1.83
CA TYR A 28 -9.50 -4.79 -1.82
C TYR A 28 -9.78 -3.30 -1.71
N HIS A 29 -10.80 -2.83 -2.41
CA HIS A 29 -11.31 -1.46 -2.32
C HIS A 29 -12.77 -1.51 -1.88
N ILE A 30 -13.17 -0.62 -0.98
CA ILE A 30 -14.57 -0.52 -0.55
C ILE A 30 -15.39 0.21 -1.63
N ILE A 31 -16.35 -0.50 -2.22
CA ILE A 31 -17.28 0.03 -3.22
C ILE A 31 -18.68 -0.32 -2.74
N GLU A 32 -19.53 0.70 -2.56
CA GLU A 32 -20.90 0.55 -2.06
C GLU A 32 -20.98 -0.24 -0.73
N GLY A 33 -20.03 0.03 0.18
CA GLY A 33 -19.98 -0.61 1.50
C GLY A 33 -19.48 -2.06 1.50
N LYS A 34 -19.00 -2.58 0.36
CA LYS A 34 -18.44 -3.93 0.23
C LYS A 34 -17.01 -3.89 -0.26
N TYR A 35 -16.15 -4.72 0.33
CA TYR A 35 -14.80 -4.92 -0.18
C TYR A 35 -14.84 -5.74 -1.46
N GLN A 36 -14.40 -5.14 -2.56
CA GLN A 36 -14.25 -5.77 -3.85
C GLN A 36 -12.77 -5.96 -4.17
N LEU A 37 -12.41 -7.07 -4.81
CA LEU A 37 -11.03 -7.33 -5.21
C LEU A 37 -10.57 -6.26 -6.21
N LEU A 38 -9.47 -5.59 -5.91
CA LEU A 38 -8.80 -4.67 -6.81
C LEU A 38 -7.81 -5.47 -7.68
N PRO A 39 -8.01 -5.54 -9.00
CA PRO A 39 -7.08 -6.23 -9.88
C PRO A 39 -5.72 -5.50 -9.89
N ALA A 40 -4.66 -6.28 -10.03
CA ALA A 40 -3.34 -5.71 -10.31
C ALA A 40 -3.29 -5.18 -11.76
N ASN A 41 -2.39 -4.22 -12.00
CA ASN A 41 -2.03 -3.75 -13.33
C ASN A 41 -1.15 -4.79 -14.06
N GLU A 42 -0.70 -4.45 -15.27
CA GLU A 42 0.18 -5.31 -16.08
C GLU A 42 1.51 -5.66 -15.40
N TRP A 43 1.97 -4.82 -14.48
CA TRP A 43 3.21 -4.96 -13.71
C TRP A 43 3.02 -5.69 -12.38
N LYS A 44 1.80 -6.17 -12.09
CA LYS A 44 1.38 -6.80 -10.83
C LYS A 44 1.35 -5.85 -9.63
N ASP A 45 1.31 -4.55 -9.88
CA ASP A 45 1.10 -3.51 -8.88
C ASP A 45 -0.38 -3.13 -8.79
N TYR A 46 -0.78 -2.54 -7.68
CA TYR A 46 -2.17 -2.30 -7.37
C TYR A 46 -2.43 -0.79 -7.27
N PRO A 47 -3.04 -0.19 -8.31
CA PRO A 47 -3.19 1.26 -8.39
C PRO A 47 -4.24 1.77 -7.41
N ILE A 48 -3.86 2.76 -6.60
CA ILE A 48 -4.76 3.55 -5.76
C ILE A 48 -4.91 4.92 -6.41
N THR A 49 -5.62 4.95 -7.54
CA THR A 49 -5.75 6.13 -8.40
C THR A 49 -6.11 7.43 -7.67
N PRO A 50 -7.03 7.44 -6.68
CA PRO A 50 -7.35 8.66 -5.94
C PRO A 50 -6.17 9.28 -5.17
N LEU A 51 -5.14 8.47 -4.86
CA LEU A 51 -3.93 8.91 -4.14
C LEU A 51 -2.73 9.15 -5.07
N GLY A 52 -2.85 8.86 -6.38
CA GLY A 52 -1.73 9.02 -7.31
C GLY A 52 -0.57 8.04 -7.07
N VAL A 53 -0.82 6.93 -6.37
CA VAL A 53 0.18 5.90 -6.03
C VAL A 53 -0.31 4.51 -6.42
N GLU A 54 0.63 3.58 -6.51
CA GLU A 54 0.37 2.16 -6.61
C GLU A 54 1.16 1.40 -5.55
N LEU A 55 0.59 0.29 -5.07
CA LEU A 55 1.26 -0.61 -4.14
C LEU A 55 1.87 -1.75 -4.94
N GLY A 56 3.18 -1.92 -4.80
CA GLY A 56 3.94 -2.92 -5.54
C GLY A 56 4.84 -3.75 -4.65
N LEU A 57 5.48 -4.74 -5.27
CA LEU A 57 6.50 -5.56 -4.64
C LEU A 57 7.88 -5.05 -5.03
N TRP A 58 8.76 -4.88 -4.06
CA TRP A 58 10.11 -4.40 -4.25
C TRP A 58 11.10 -5.36 -3.58
N GLN A 59 12.03 -5.92 -4.35
CA GLN A 59 13.09 -6.77 -3.82
C GLN A 59 14.25 -5.88 -3.38
N GLY A 60 14.62 -5.96 -2.10
CA GLY A 60 15.79 -5.23 -1.62
C GLY A 60 15.97 -5.31 -0.11
N ILE A 61 16.95 -4.56 0.38
CA ILE A 61 17.30 -4.50 1.80
C ILE A 61 16.52 -3.36 2.44
N TYR A 62 15.72 -3.68 3.46
CA TYR A 62 15.07 -2.70 4.31
C TYR A 62 15.18 -3.16 5.76
N GLN A 63 15.51 -2.25 6.68
CA GLN A 63 15.68 -2.56 8.11
C GLN A 63 16.61 -3.78 8.36
N ASN A 64 17.74 -3.84 7.64
CA ASN A 64 18.73 -4.94 7.67
C ASN A 64 18.21 -6.32 7.23
N ALA A 65 17.09 -6.40 6.51
CA ALA A 65 16.57 -7.64 5.95
C ALA A 65 16.38 -7.53 4.42
N GLU A 66 17.01 -8.46 3.70
CA GLU A 66 16.87 -8.60 2.24
C GLU A 66 15.68 -9.48 1.91
N LEU A 67 14.55 -8.86 1.55
CA LEU A 67 13.29 -9.54 1.33
C LEU A 67 12.54 -8.90 0.16
N LEU A 68 11.45 -9.55 -0.23
CA LEU A 68 10.45 -8.94 -1.10
C LEU A 68 9.53 -8.09 -0.22
N TRP A 69 9.67 -6.77 -0.27
CA TRP A 69 8.88 -5.85 0.54
C TRP A 69 7.68 -5.32 -0.22
N LEU A 70 6.63 -5.00 0.52
CA LEU A 70 5.58 -4.12 0.01
C LEU A 70 6.10 -2.68 -0.03
N ARG A 71 5.91 -1.99 -1.15
CA ARG A 71 6.41 -0.64 -1.33
C ARG A 71 5.48 0.23 -2.16
N TRP A 72 5.51 1.53 -1.87
CA TRP A 72 4.73 2.53 -2.61
C TRP A 72 5.51 3.02 -3.82
N TRP A 73 4.79 3.17 -4.92
CA TRP A 73 5.29 3.70 -6.17
C TRP A 73 4.36 4.82 -6.64
N TYR A 74 4.89 5.79 -7.38
CA TYR A 74 4.06 6.69 -8.16
C TYR A 74 3.40 5.91 -9.30
N LEU A 75 2.23 6.35 -9.78
CA LEU A 75 1.55 5.74 -10.94
C LEU A 75 2.38 5.69 -12.23
N GLN A 76 3.54 6.36 -12.28
CA GLN A 76 4.48 6.32 -13.39
C GLN A 76 5.52 5.20 -13.26
N GLY A 77 5.43 4.34 -12.24
CA GLY A 77 6.39 3.26 -11.98
C GLY A 77 7.67 3.70 -11.28
N ASN A 78 7.71 4.93 -10.72
CA ASN A 78 8.85 5.41 -9.95
C ASN A 78 8.67 5.09 -8.46
N LEU A 79 9.72 4.62 -7.80
CA LEU A 79 9.68 4.30 -6.37
C LEU A 79 9.39 5.56 -5.56
N LEU A 80 8.42 5.48 -4.65
CA LEU A 80 8.16 6.57 -3.72
C LEU A 80 9.18 6.48 -2.58
N LEU A 81 10.19 7.37 -2.65
CA LEU A 81 11.27 7.41 -1.68
C LEU A 81 10.76 7.72 -0.27
N SER A 82 11.36 7.07 0.72
CA SER A 82 11.19 7.40 2.13
C SER A 82 11.72 8.82 2.43
N GLY A 83 11.41 9.34 3.62
CA GLY A 83 11.98 10.63 4.05
C GLY A 83 13.51 10.58 4.15
N GLU A 84 14.05 9.46 4.62
CA GLU A 84 15.49 9.22 4.76
C GLU A 84 16.18 9.16 3.38
N GLU A 85 15.60 8.40 2.44
CA GLU A 85 16.15 8.27 1.08
C GLU A 85 16.14 9.60 0.31
N ARG A 86 15.15 10.46 0.55
CA ARG A 86 15.13 11.82 -0.01
C ARG A 86 16.26 12.68 0.56
N ALA A 87 16.50 12.61 1.87
CA ALA A 87 17.56 13.38 2.50
C ALA A 87 18.95 13.00 1.97
N GLU A 88 19.18 11.72 1.64
CA GLU A 88 20.43 11.26 1.02
C GLU A 88 20.63 11.81 -0.41
N GLN A 89 19.56 12.05 -1.17
CA GLN A 89 19.63 12.60 -2.53
C GLN A 89 19.86 14.12 -2.55
N GLU A 90 19.59 14.82 -1.45
CA GLU A 90 19.76 16.26 -1.30
C GLU A 90 21.14 16.66 -0.71
N SER A 91 21.97 15.66 -0.35
CA SER A 91 23.32 15.85 0.19
C SER A 91 24.41 15.84 -0.87
#